data_AF-A0A2K3QNE8-F1
#
_entry.id   AF-A0A2K3QNE8-F1
#
_cell.length_a   1.000
_cell.length_b   1.000
_cell.length_c   1.000
_cell.angle_alpha   90.00
_cell.angle_beta   90.00
_cell.angle_gamma   90.00
#
_symmetry.space_group_name_H-M   'P 1'
#
loop_
_entity.id
_entity.type
_entity.pdbx_description
1 polymer ?
#
loop_
_entity_poly.entity_id
_entity_poly.type
_entity_poly.pdbx_seq_one_letter_code
_entity_poly.pdbx_strand_id
1 'polypeptide(L)'
;MAPPKADAQAPRKSAAAPHKTLRERFLHRLPHYTGPYNVGYMDIEVPAREPRPVSNLKRDGKPVLRLDTVLMAVYYPCDLGKHLESSDGASLHRVNWMPHPRVATAKGYAKFLNMPSAPITAYLACTSLFTMLPAFRNAKLADHWPEGVLKDQGPSVQRAREQGQSGSERPKFPVIIFSHGLGGSRLCYSSICGELASFGFVVVALEHRDGSGARTYVSLPSDVEAAQIESQTAEIHTGNEDQDYAKHKRVWRRKEADPNPYYTVDYILPKDNAQDTSPHSPRGVDRRLRSAQVELRVEEIKEAYYVLGLINGGRGDEVARMNLRKKGNIGASPLGLRGIRWDSWGGSMFLDKVTAMGHSFGGATTVKLCRSNSLTWLGQGVILDAWGQGTPLRGTDPRDAVGKPIISISTEAFMHWKENFERVVGFCEEARESGELCWMLTMVGSTHLAMTDFAVLYPLWMSMLTKSMVNPLRALYLTVVASLEFLQMTLPPEQVKHNTWPDEQLLLSAKAPFEPGDTMRPDHAPDDKWVAVRLKIRNEFSKRMKAWLRRTWRRMLCDADKGAGPGNGLHDYGEQEEMWTHLSPTEEEVSTHMHKQRRFGGRARGDEQTAGNEG
;
A
#
# COMPACT_ATOMS: atom_id res chain seq x y z
N MET A 1 -30.01 9.81 27.61
CA MET A 1 -28.55 9.61 27.64
C MET A 1 -27.96 10.46 26.53
N ALA A 2 -27.04 11.37 26.85
CA ALA A 2 -26.33 12.14 25.83
C ALA A 2 -25.43 11.19 25.02
N PRO A 3 -25.28 11.39 23.70
CA PRO A 3 -24.35 10.59 22.91
C PRO A 3 -22.92 10.78 23.45
N PRO A 4 -22.09 9.73 23.47
CA PRO A 4 -20.70 9.85 23.89
C PRO A 4 -20.01 10.86 22.96
N LYS A 5 -19.41 11.89 23.55
CA LYS A 5 -18.56 12.84 22.82
C LYS A 5 -17.34 12.07 22.32
N ALA A 6 -17.09 12.12 21.02
CA ALA A 6 -15.84 11.67 20.43
C ALA A 6 -14.66 12.30 21.20
N ASP A 7 -13.67 11.48 21.53
CA ASP A 7 -12.49 11.88 22.28
C ASP A 7 -11.61 12.78 21.38
N ALA A 8 -11.95 14.07 21.33
CA ALA A 8 -11.20 15.09 20.61
C ALA A 8 -9.89 15.36 21.37
N GLN A 9 -8.94 14.44 21.27
CA GLN A 9 -7.62 14.59 21.86
C GLN A 9 -6.89 15.78 21.22
N ALA A 10 -6.30 16.62 22.08
CA ALA A 10 -5.49 17.76 21.66
C ALA A 10 -4.37 17.31 20.68
N PRO A 11 -3.99 18.14 19.69
CA PRO A 11 -3.01 17.78 18.68
C PRO A 11 -1.68 17.40 19.34
N ARG A 12 -1.41 16.10 19.36
CA ARG A 12 -0.18 15.48 19.85
C ARG A 12 0.99 16.07 19.05
N LYS A 13 2.16 16.32 19.68
CA LYS A 13 3.35 16.85 18.99
C LYS A 13 3.64 16.00 17.76
N SER A 14 3.37 16.56 16.58
CA SER A 14 3.56 15.89 15.29
C SER A 14 5.04 15.57 15.07
N ALA A 15 5.31 14.46 14.39
CA ALA A 15 6.62 14.13 13.86
C ALA A 15 7.25 15.33 13.11
N ALA A 16 8.58 15.44 13.09
CA ALA A 16 9.25 16.60 12.50
C ALA A 16 8.90 16.73 11.00
N ALA A 17 8.38 17.89 10.59
CA ALA A 17 8.02 18.11 9.19
C ALA A 17 9.30 18.28 8.33
N PRO A 18 9.46 17.53 7.23
CA PRO A 18 10.61 17.68 6.35
C PRO A 18 10.72 19.10 5.76
N HIS A 19 11.96 19.59 5.61
CA HIS A 19 12.24 20.86 4.93
C HIS A 19 11.76 20.84 3.48
N LYS A 20 11.03 21.90 3.10
CA LYS A 20 10.49 22.08 1.76
C LYS A 20 11.57 22.58 0.80
N THR A 21 11.78 21.86 -0.30
CA THR A 21 12.59 22.34 -1.43
C THR A 21 11.89 23.52 -2.11
N LEU A 22 12.66 24.33 -2.85
CA LEU A 22 12.11 25.41 -3.67
C LEU A 22 11.07 24.89 -4.67
N ARG A 23 11.29 23.71 -5.27
CA ARG A 23 10.37 23.11 -6.25
C ARG A 23 9.02 22.75 -5.63
N GLU A 24 8.99 22.20 -4.41
CA GLU A 24 7.75 21.86 -3.70
C GLU A 24 6.92 23.09 -3.27
N ARG A 25 7.45 24.30 -3.42
CA ARG A 25 6.67 25.52 -3.25
C ARG A 25 5.81 25.86 -4.47
N PHE A 26 6.17 25.34 -5.65
CA PHE A 26 5.51 25.66 -6.93
C PHE A 26 4.92 24.44 -7.65
N LEU A 27 5.43 23.24 -7.40
CA LEU A 27 5.02 21.97 -8.02
C LEU A 27 4.23 21.07 -7.06
N HIS A 28 3.74 19.94 -7.57
CA HIS A 28 2.95 18.98 -6.80
C HIS A 28 3.74 18.41 -5.63
N ARG A 29 3.06 18.28 -4.48
CA ARG A 29 3.62 17.77 -3.23
C ARG A 29 2.67 16.77 -2.59
N LEU A 30 3.24 15.85 -1.82
CA LEU A 30 2.50 14.92 -0.98
C LEU A 30 2.21 15.53 0.40
N PRO A 31 1.11 15.12 1.07
CA PRO A 31 0.81 15.56 2.43
C PRO A 31 1.85 15.04 3.43
N HIS A 32 2.01 15.75 4.54
CA HIS A 32 2.78 15.23 5.67
C HIS A 32 1.99 14.12 6.37
N TYR A 33 2.70 13.15 6.94
CA TYR A 33 2.08 12.10 7.74
C TYR A 33 1.65 12.64 9.10
N THR A 34 0.51 12.18 9.62
CA THR A 34 -0.10 12.73 10.83
C THR A 34 0.17 11.93 12.10
N GLY A 35 0.69 10.70 11.97
CA GLY A 35 1.05 9.87 13.11
C GLY A 35 2.24 10.42 13.93
N PRO A 36 2.47 9.84 15.13
CA PRO A 36 3.50 10.32 16.05
C PRO A 36 4.93 10.08 15.56
N TYR A 37 5.17 9.10 14.70
CA TYR A 37 6.51 8.78 14.22
C TYR A 37 6.85 9.50 12.93
N ASN A 38 8.11 9.89 12.78
CA ASN A 38 8.66 10.14 11.46
C ASN A 38 8.73 8.83 10.66
N VAL A 39 8.79 8.93 9.34
CA VAL A 39 8.78 7.75 8.46
C VAL A 39 10.13 7.58 7.79
N GLY A 40 10.76 6.44 8.05
CA GLY A 40 11.91 5.93 7.34
C GLY A 40 11.51 5.22 6.06
N TYR A 41 12.43 5.11 5.12
CA TYR A 41 12.23 4.43 3.84
C TYR A 41 13.49 3.68 3.40
N MET A 42 13.35 2.46 2.89
CA MET A 42 14.42 1.75 2.18
C MET A 42 13.91 0.94 0.98
N ASP A 43 14.76 0.74 -0.03
CA ASP A 43 14.49 -0.11 -1.20
C ASP A 43 15.32 -1.40 -1.09
N ILE A 44 14.65 -2.56 -1.14
CA ILE A 44 15.30 -3.88 -1.11
C ILE A 44 14.90 -4.65 -2.36
N GLU A 45 15.87 -5.01 -3.19
CA GLU A 45 15.71 -5.96 -4.30
C GLU A 45 16.67 -7.13 -4.09
N VAL A 46 16.14 -8.34 -3.92
CA VAL A 46 16.98 -9.54 -3.77
C VAL A 46 16.59 -10.61 -4.78
N PRO A 47 17.53 -11.49 -5.15
CA PRO A 47 17.22 -12.68 -5.93
C PRO A 47 16.15 -13.53 -5.25
N ALA A 48 15.21 -14.06 -6.03
CA ALA A 48 14.30 -15.06 -5.52
C ALA A 48 15.08 -16.34 -5.17
N ARG A 49 14.65 -17.08 -4.15
CA ARG A 49 15.30 -18.35 -3.77
C ARG A 49 15.27 -19.40 -4.87
N GLU A 50 14.18 -19.42 -5.65
CA GLU A 50 13.99 -20.34 -6.77
C GLU A 50 13.58 -19.56 -8.04
N PRO A 51 14.54 -18.96 -8.78
CA PRO A 51 14.25 -18.24 -10.00
C PRO A 51 13.63 -19.13 -11.09
N ARG A 52 12.43 -18.81 -11.57
CA ARG A 52 11.68 -19.66 -12.51
C ARG A 52 10.52 -18.94 -13.22
N PRO A 53 10.05 -19.48 -14.36
CA PRO A 53 8.72 -19.16 -14.89
C PRO A 53 7.61 -19.43 -13.87
N VAL A 54 6.63 -18.54 -13.82
CA VAL A 54 5.41 -18.72 -13.00
C VAL A 54 4.20 -18.77 -13.91
N SER A 55 3.26 -19.67 -13.58
CA SER A 55 2.10 -20.05 -14.38
C SER A 55 2.42 -20.80 -15.68
N ASN A 56 1.40 -21.42 -16.28
CA ASN A 56 1.48 -22.05 -17.61
C ASN A 56 1.21 -21.06 -18.76
N LEU A 57 1.24 -19.74 -18.51
CA LEU A 57 1.00 -18.74 -19.53
C LEU A 57 2.22 -18.58 -20.45
N LYS A 58 2.05 -18.99 -21.70
CA LYS A 58 3.06 -18.88 -22.75
C LYS A 58 2.54 -18.06 -23.93
N ARG A 59 3.45 -17.31 -24.57
CA ARG A 59 3.25 -16.61 -25.85
C ARG A 59 4.43 -16.99 -26.75
N ASP A 60 4.14 -17.44 -27.97
CA ASP A 60 5.14 -17.90 -28.94
C ASP A 60 6.10 -18.96 -28.37
N GLY A 61 5.55 -19.91 -27.59
CA GLY A 61 6.31 -20.99 -26.95
C GLY A 61 7.06 -20.59 -25.67
N LYS A 62 7.23 -19.29 -25.41
CA LYS A 62 8.00 -18.77 -24.27
C LYS A 62 7.12 -18.38 -23.08
N PRO A 63 7.60 -18.52 -21.84
CA PRO A 63 6.89 -18.02 -20.67
C PRO A 63 6.67 -16.51 -20.73
N VAL A 64 5.51 -16.06 -20.26
CA VAL A 64 5.17 -14.62 -20.19
C VAL A 64 5.60 -14.00 -18.86
N LEU A 65 5.52 -14.78 -17.78
CA LEU A 65 5.74 -14.33 -16.41
C LEU A 65 6.84 -15.15 -15.75
N ARG A 66 7.74 -14.48 -15.04
CA ARG A 66 8.87 -15.08 -14.34
C ARG A 66 9.09 -14.41 -13.00
N LEU A 67 9.49 -15.19 -12.02
CA LEU A 67 10.00 -14.74 -10.73
C LEU A 67 11.51 -14.93 -10.75
N ASP A 68 12.27 -13.85 -10.88
CA ASP A 68 13.74 -13.90 -10.82
C ASP A 68 14.28 -13.08 -9.61
N THR A 69 13.60 -11.98 -9.24
CA THR A 69 13.90 -11.17 -8.04
C THR A 69 12.62 -10.65 -7.42
N VAL A 70 12.66 -10.31 -6.13
CA VAL A 70 11.61 -9.53 -5.46
C VAL A 70 12.12 -8.12 -5.14
N LEU A 71 11.33 -7.10 -5.47
CA LEU A 71 11.59 -5.69 -5.10
C LEU A 71 10.49 -5.18 -4.18
N MET A 72 10.90 -4.58 -3.06
CA MET A 72 10.00 -3.97 -2.09
C MET A 72 10.52 -2.61 -1.62
N ALA A 73 9.57 -1.71 -1.33
CA ALA A 73 9.78 -0.49 -0.57
C ALA A 73 9.31 -0.72 0.86
N VAL A 74 10.17 -0.46 1.84
CA VAL A 74 9.83 -0.60 3.26
C VAL A 74 9.69 0.78 3.88
N TYR A 75 8.47 1.15 4.27
CA TYR A 75 8.15 2.33 5.06
C TYR A 75 8.08 1.90 6.52
N TYR A 76 8.72 2.62 7.43
CA TYR A 76 8.81 2.20 8.83
C TYR A 76 8.89 3.40 9.79
N PRO A 77 8.53 3.23 11.07
CA PRO A 77 8.65 4.28 12.07
C PRO A 77 10.14 4.58 12.33
N CYS A 78 10.56 5.82 12.20
CA CYS A 78 11.95 6.22 12.42
C CYS A 78 12.09 7.28 13.53
N ASP A 79 13.24 7.25 14.19
CA ASP A 79 13.62 8.25 15.19
C ASP A 79 14.55 9.29 14.55
N LEU A 80 14.08 10.54 14.52
CA LEU A 80 14.87 11.69 14.08
C LEU A 80 15.34 12.59 15.23
N GLY A 81 14.93 12.32 16.47
CA GLY A 81 15.18 13.20 17.62
C GLY A 81 16.66 13.45 17.83
N LYS A 82 17.47 12.38 17.90
CA LYS A 82 18.93 12.48 18.05
C LYS A 82 19.63 13.11 16.84
N HIS A 83 19.10 12.92 15.63
CA HIS A 83 19.66 13.48 14.39
C HIS A 83 19.43 14.99 14.25
N LEU A 84 18.35 15.52 14.83
CA LEU A 84 18.07 16.95 14.86
C LEU A 84 18.88 17.66 15.95
N GLU A 85 19.29 16.94 17.00
CA GLU A 85 20.12 17.45 18.10
C GLU A 85 21.63 17.36 17.82
N SER A 86 22.09 16.32 17.11
CA SER A 86 23.49 16.17 16.73
C SER A 86 23.84 17.06 15.54
N SER A 87 24.78 17.99 15.72
CA SER A 87 25.37 18.81 14.65
C SER A 87 26.23 18.01 13.64
N ASP A 88 26.30 16.68 13.81
CA ASP A 88 27.09 15.77 12.98
C ASP A 88 26.37 15.48 11.67
N GLY A 89 26.67 16.32 10.67
CA GLY A 89 26.68 16.21 9.20
C GLY A 89 26.07 15.06 8.38
N ALA A 90 25.35 14.08 8.93
CA ALA A 90 24.65 13.06 8.16
C ALA A 90 23.39 13.69 7.54
N SER A 91 23.49 14.15 6.29
CA SER A 91 22.37 14.77 5.59
C SER A 91 21.19 13.80 5.44
N LEU A 92 20.06 14.10 6.09
CA LEU A 92 18.82 13.36 5.89
C LEU A 92 18.37 13.45 4.43
N HIS A 93 18.34 12.31 3.73
CA HIS A 93 17.95 12.26 2.32
C HIS A 93 16.50 11.85 2.17
N ARG A 94 15.70 12.67 1.47
CA ARG A 94 14.34 12.27 1.07
C ARG A 94 14.34 11.41 -0.19
N VAL A 95 13.25 10.69 -0.38
CA VAL A 95 13.05 9.76 -1.48
C VAL A 95 12.24 10.42 -2.59
N ASN A 96 12.52 10.08 -3.85
CA ASN A 96 11.71 10.55 -4.97
C ASN A 96 10.44 9.70 -5.07
N TRP A 97 9.31 10.33 -5.37
CA TRP A 97 8.05 9.64 -5.61
C TRP A 97 8.05 8.82 -6.90
N MET A 98 8.61 9.37 -7.99
CA MET A 98 8.71 8.64 -9.27
C MET A 98 9.88 7.63 -9.23
N PRO A 99 9.64 6.34 -9.55
CA PRO A 99 10.72 5.36 -9.68
C PRO A 99 11.78 5.78 -10.70
N HIS A 100 13.03 5.39 -10.46
CA HIS A 100 14.13 5.59 -11.41
C HIS A 100 14.26 4.42 -12.40
N PRO A 101 14.68 4.67 -13.65
CA PRO A 101 14.88 5.99 -14.28
C PRO A 101 13.55 6.67 -14.64
N ARG A 102 13.38 7.91 -14.19
CA ARG A 102 12.07 8.60 -14.17
C ARG A 102 11.43 8.78 -15.55
N VAL A 103 12.23 9.15 -16.56
CA VAL A 103 11.75 9.33 -17.93
C VAL A 103 11.28 8.01 -18.53
N ALA A 104 11.99 6.92 -18.25
CA ALA A 104 11.60 5.60 -18.73
C ALA A 104 10.34 5.11 -18.00
N THR A 105 10.18 5.38 -16.70
CA THR A 105 8.92 5.13 -15.98
C THR A 105 7.76 5.95 -16.54
N ALA A 106 7.97 7.21 -16.93
CA ALA A 106 6.98 8.02 -17.62
C ALA A 106 6.56 7.43 -18.98
N LYS A 107 7.50 6.83 -19.73
CA LYS A 107 7.18 6.07 -20.95
C LYS A 107 6.32 4.83 -20.64
N GLY A 108 6.57 4.16 -19.51
CA GLY A 108 5.72 3.08 -19.00
C GLY A 108 4.27 3.51 -18.79
N TYR A 109 4.06 4.66 -18.14
CA TYR A 109 2.72 5.24 -17.99
C TYR A 109 2.07 5.56 -19.33
N ALA A 110 2.83 6.08 -20.29
CA ALA A 110 2.30 6.35 -21.63
C ALA A 110 1.85 5.06 -22.34
N LYS A 111 2.63 3.97 -22.23
CA LYS A 111 2.26 2.64 -22.75
C LYS A 111 1.01 2.10 -22.06
N PHE A 112 0.92 2.19 -20.73
CA PHE A 112 -0.26 1.79 -19.96
C PHE A 112 -1.52 2.56 -20.39
N LEU A 113 -1.42 3.87 -20.57
CA LEU A 113 -2.52 4.74 -21.01
C LEU A 113 -2.82 4.62 -22.52
N ASN A 114 -2.02 3.86 -23.27
CA ASN A 114 -2.07 3.80 -24.72
C ASN A 114 -1.99 5.19 -25.40
N MET A 115 -1.09 6.04 -24.90
CA MET A 115 -0.87 7.41 -25.37
C MET A 115 0.58 7.66 -25.82
N PRO A 116 0.84 8.65 -26.69
CA PRO A 116 2.21 9.01 -27.07
C PRO A 116 3.07 9.40 -25.86
N SER A 117 4.33 8.95 -25.84
CA SER A 117 5.19 9.11 -24.67
C SER A 117 5.65 10.54 -24.39
N ALA A 118 5.88 11.34 -25.44
CA ALA A 118 6.38 12.71 -25.30
C ALA A 118 5.43 13.62 -24.49
N PRO A 119 4.12 13.75 -24.81
CA PRO A 119 3.22 14.61 -24.04
C PRO A 119 3.05 14.13 -22.60
N ILE A 120 2.94 12.81 -22.36
CA ILE A 120 2.85 12.25 -21.01
C ILE A 120 4.12 12.56 -20.21
N THR A 121 5.29 12.35 -20.79
CA THR A 121 6.58 12.62 -20.13
C THR A 121 6.73 14.10 -19.82
N ALA A 122 6.39 14.99 -20.76
CA ALA A 122 6.43 16.44 -20.55
C ALA A 122 5.48 16.86 -19.42
N TYR A 123 4.25 16.33 -19.41
CA TYR A 123 3.27 16.63 -18.36
C TYR A 123 3.77 16.18 -16.98
N LEU A 124 4.29 14.95 -16.86
CA LEU A 124 4.84 14.45 -15.60
C LEU A 124 6.09 15.24 -15.19
N ALA A 125 6.98 15.60 -16.12
CA ALA A 125 8.16 16.42 -15.85
C ALA A 125 7.81 17.79 -15.27
N CYS A 126 6.76 18.42 -15.81
CA CYS A 126 6.27 19.72 -15.34
C CYS A 126 5.43 19.65 -14.06
N THR A 127 5.11 18.46 -13.53
CA THR A 127 4.20 18.30 -12.40
C THR A 127 4.78 17.49 -11.24
N SER A 128 5.02 16.19 -11.43
CA SER A 128 5.27 15.22 -10.33
C SER A 128 6.58 14.44 -10.43
N LEU A 129 7.32 14.54 -11.54
CA LEU A 129 8.52 13.73 -11.78
C LEU A 129 9.60 13.93 -10.70
N PHE A 130 9.64 15.11 -10.08
CA PHE A 130 10.58 15.46 -9.01
C PHE A 130 9.91 15.59 -7.63
N THR A 131 8.67 15.13 -7.48
CA THR A 131 8.00 15.11 -6.18
C THR A 131 8.77 14.22 -5.21
N MET A 132 8.90 14.67 -3.98
CA MET A 132 9.58 13.96 -2.91
C MET A 132 8.56 13.34 -1.96
N LEU A 133 8.88 12.14 -1.47
CA LEU A 133 8.15 11.53 -0.38
C LEU A 133 8.42 12.30 0.93
N PRO A 134 7.43 12.40 1.84
CA PRO A 134 7.64 12.88 3.20
C PRO A 134 8.35 11.83 4.10
N ALA A 135 9.24 11.01 3.51
CA ALA A 135 9.94 9.93 4.17
C ALA A 135 11.47 10.04 3.99
N PHE A 136 12.21 9.54 4.97
CA PHE A 136 13.66 9.68 5.08
C PHE A 136 14.37 8.37 4.76
N ARG A 137 15.25 8.42 3.76
CA ARG A 137 15.99 7.25 3.29
C ARG A 137 16.96 6.77 4.38
N ASN A 138 16.89 5.49 4.68
CA ASN A 138 17.79 4.77 5.58
C ASN A 138 17.92 5.38 7.00
N ALA A 139 16.88 6.10 7.45
CA ALA A 139 16.84 6.62 8.82
C ALA A 139 16.82 5.47 9.85
N LYS A 140 17.31 5.73 11.07
CA LYS A 140 17.31 4.73 12.14
C LYS A 140 15.88 4.34 12.53
N LEU A 141 15.63 3.04 12.69
CA LEU A 141 14.35 2.53 13.21
C LEU A 141 14.07 3.12 14.60
N ALA A 142 12.81 3.47 14.87
CA ALA A 142 12.41 3.97 16.19
C ALA A 142 12.68 2.93 17.29
N ASP A 143 13.27 3.38 18.39
CA ASP A 143 13.64 2.56 19.56
C ASP A 143 12.82 2.88 20.81
N HIS A 144 11.77 3.67 20.67
CA HIS A 144 10.89 4.13 21.74
C HIS A 144 9.42 4.08 21.32
N TRP A 145 8.52 3.97 22.30
CA TRP A 145 7.10 4.24 22.12
C TRP A 145 6.84 5.74 22.14
N PRO A 146 5.75 6.25 21.52
CA PRO A 146 5.49 7.68 21.46
C PRO A 146 5.31 8.25 22.88
N GLU A 147 5.90 9.42 23.17
CA GLU A 147 5.87 10.03 24.51
C GLU A 147 4.45 10.20 25.09
N GLY A 148 3.42 10.30 24.24
CA GLY A 148 2.02 10.35 24.65
C GLY A 148 1.55 9.07 25.36
N VAL A 149 2.04 7.91 24.94
CA VAL A 149 1.75 6.60 25.58
C VAL A 149 2.34 6.53 26.99
N LEU A 150 3.43 7.26 27.25
CA LEU A 150 4.11 7.29 28.56
C LEU A 150 3.46 8.27 29.56
N LYS A 151 2.57 9.16 29.11
CA LYS A 151 1.91 10.19 29.94
C LYS A 151 0.48 9.84 30.34
N ASP A 152 -0.12 8.83 29.71
CA ASP A 152 -1.47 8.38 30.03
C ASP A 152 -1.49 7.65 31.38
N GLN A 153 -2.44 7.96 32.26
CA GLN A 153 -2.47 7.46 33.66
C GLN A 153 -3.35 6.22 33.84
N GLY A 154 -3.62 5.48 32.76
CA GLY A 154 -4.41 4.26 32.80
C GLY A 154 -3.71 3.08 33.51
N PRO A 155 -4.47 2.11 34.08
CA PRO A 155 -3.90 0.96 34.80
C PRO A 155 -2.95 0.09 33.95
N SER A 156 -3.17 0.05 32.63
CA SER A 156 -2.31 -0.62 31.64
C SER A 156 -0.96 0.06 31.47
N VAL A 157 -0.90 1.38 31.65
CA VAL A 157 0.31 2.22 31.50
C VAL A 157 1.11 2.27 32.79
N GLN A 158 0.45 2.16 33.95
CA GLN A 158 1.12 2.02 35.25
C GLN A 158 1.94 0.72 35.31
N ARG A 159 1.38 -0.40 34.81
CA ARG A 159 2.12 -1.66 34.61
C ARG A 159 3.22 -1.54 33.56
N ALA A 160 3.02 -0.77 32.49
CA ALA A 160 4.05 -0.55 31.48
C ALA A 160 5.22 0.32 32.00
N ARG A 161 4.95 1.28 32.92
CA ARG A 161 5.98 2.06 33.63
C ARG A 161 6.73 1.22 34.66
N GLU A 162 6.04 0.36 35.39
CA GLU A 162 6.65 -0.57 36.36
C GLU A 162 7.52 -1.62 35.66
N GLN A 163 7.10 -2.12 34.48
CA GLN A 163 7.91 -3.02 33.65
C GLN A 163 9.04 -2.29 32.91
N GLY A 164 8.83 -1.04 32.49
CA GLY A 164 9.87 -0.21 31.85
C GLY A 164 11.01 0.21 32.78
N GLN A 165 10.84 0.07 34.10
CA GLN A 165 11.93 0.21 35.09
C GLN A 165 12.76 -1.07 35.26
N SER A 166 12.33 -2.19 34.68
CA SER A 166 13.03 -3.48 34.67
C SER A 166 13.39 -3.90 33.23
N GLY A 167 14.35 -3.18 32.62
CA GLY A 167 14.97 -3.56 31.34
C GLY A 167 14.29 -2.94 30.11
N SER A 168 15.06 -2.25 29.27
CA SER A 168 14.56 -1.53 28.09
C SER A 168 14.12 -2.49 26.96
N GLU A 169 12.86 -2.94 26.94
CA GLU A 169 12.33 -3.64 25.77
C GLU A 169 12.07 -2.64 24.63
N ARG A 170 12.77 -2.83 23.50
CA ARG A 170 12.58 -2.06 22.26
C ARG A 170 11.17 -2.32 21.68
N PRO A 171 10.54 -1.33 21.03
CA PRO A 171 9.24 -1.52 20.41
C PRO A 171 9.31 -2.58 19.30
N LYS A 172 8.23 -3.36 19.18
CA LYS A 172 7.98 -4.27 18.06
C LYS A 172 6.80 -3.75 17.28
N PHE A 173 6.90 -3.79 15.95
CA PHE A 173 5.91 -3.17 15.07
C PHE A 173 5.12 -4.23 14.28
N PRO A 174 3.79 -4.11 14.18
CA PRO A 174 2.99 -4.91 13.26
C PRO A 174 3.39 -4.65 11.80
N VAL A 175 3.20 -5.65 10.95
CA VAL A 175 3.62 -5.61 9.54
C VAL A 175 2.41 -5.59 8.62
N ILE A 176 2.47 -4.74 7.60
CA ILE A 176 1.53 -4.70 6.48
C ILE A 176 2.29 -4.97 5.19
N ILE A 177 1.87 -5.97 4.41
CA ILE A 177 2.37 -6.18 3.05
C ILE A 177 1.39 -5.56 2.07
N PHE A 178 1.84 -4.57 1.29
CA PHE A 178 1.01 -3.78 0.39
C PHE A 178 1.20 -4.18 -1.09
N SER A 179 0.10 -4.43 -1.81
CA SER A 179 0.06 -4.75 -3.25
C SER A 179 -0.61 -3.64 -4.06
N HIS A 180 0.05 -3.16 -5.12
CA HIS A 180 -0.47 -2.07 -5.96
C HIS A 180 -1.48 -2.55 -7.03
N GLY A 181 -2.34 -1.65 -7.49
CA GLY A 181 -3.23 -1.86 -8.64
C GLY A 181 -2.52 -1.86 -10.01
N LEU A 182 -3.29 -2.07 -11.09
CA LEU A 182 -2.80 -1.98 -12.47
C LEU A 182 -2.28 -0.57 -12.79
N GLY A 183 -1.18 -0.48 -13.52
CA GLY A 183 -0.46 0.77 -13.78
C GLY A 183 0.20 1.40 -12.54
N GLY A 184 0.04 0.77 -11.37
CA GLY A 184 0.63 1.23 -10.11
C GLY A 184 2.12 0.93 -9.99
N SER A 185 2.69 1.37 -8.87
CA SER A 185 4.02 0.99 -8.41
C SER A 185 4.08 1.00 -6.88
N ARG A 186 5.17 0.48 -6.30
CA ARG A 186 5.47 0.54 -4.86
C ARG A 186 5.51 1.96 -4.27
N LEU A 187 5.55 2.98 -5.14
CA LEU A 187 5.63 4.40 -4.76
C LEU A 187 4.33 5.17 -4.99
N CYS A 188 3.31 4.61 -5.65
CA CYS A 188 2.05 5.31 -5.96
C CYS A 188 1.04 5.37 -4.80
N TYR A 189 1.39 4.78 -3.66
CA TYR A 189 0.55 4.67 -2.46
C TYR A 189 1.29 5.17 -1.22
N SER A 190 2.30 6.02 -1.42
CA SER A 190 3.19 6.50 -0.38
C SER A 190 2.48 7.34 0.69
N SER A 191 1.35 7.97 0.34
CA SER A 191 0.48 8.66 1.31
C SER A 191 -0.12 7.65 2.30
N ILE A 192 -0.73 6.57 1.82
CA ILE A 192 -1.32 5.53 2.68
C ILE A 192 -0.23 4.74 3.43
N CYS A 193 0.78 4.25 2.71
CA CYS A 193 1.83 3.42 3.29
C CYS A 193 2.64 4.17 4.35
N GLY A 194 2.98 5.44 4.08
CA GLY A 194 3.68 6.26 5.04
C GLY A 194 2.80 6.72 6.20
N GLU A 195 1.51 6.98 5.98
CA GLU A 195 0.58 7.29 7.07
C GLU A 195 0.50 6.13 8.07
N LEU A 196 0.27 4.91 7.58
CA LEU A 196 0.28 3.70 8.40
C LEU A 196 1.63 3.52 9.11
N ALA A 197 2.76 3.75 8.43
CA ALA A 197 4.07 3.70 9.07
C ALA A 197 4.24 4.75 10.17
N SER A 198 3.71 5.96 9.99
CA SER A 198 3.74 7.02 11.02
C SER A 198 2.94 6.66 12.27
N PHE A 199 1.99 5.73 12.16
CA PHE A 199 1.21 5.16 13.27
C PHE A 199 1.82 3.89 13.89
N GLY A 200 3.05 3.53 13.51
CA GLY A 200 3.77 2.43 14.14
C GLY A 200 3.69 1.09 13.40
N PHE A 201 3.47 1.10 12.08
CA PHE A 201 3.56 -0.12 11.26
C PHE A 201 4.85 -0.18 10.44
N VAL A 202 5.36 -1.38 10.19
CA VAL A 202 6.29 -1.61 9.08
C VAL A 202 5.46 -1.99 7.85
N VAL A 203 5.43 -1.10 6.84
CA VAL A 203 4.65 -1.29 5.62
C VAL A 203 5.58 -1.62 4.46
N VAL A 204 5.37 -2.78 3.85
CA VAL A 204 6.20 -3.36 2.79
C VAL A 204 5.42 -3.33 1.48
N ALA A 205 5.64 -2.29 0.68
CA ALA A 205 5.00 -2.12 -0.62
C ALA A 205 5.80 -2.83 -1.71
N LEU A 206 5.19 -3.85 -2.34
CA LEU A 206 5.82 -4.60 -3.42
C LEU A 206 5.80 -3.82 -4.73
N GLU A 207 6.81 -4.06 -5.56
CA GLU A 207 6.78 -3.72 -6.98
C GLU A 207 6.64 -5.01 -7.78
N HIS A 208 5.46 -5.30 -8.31
CA HIS A 208 5.19 -6.56 -8.98
C HIS A 208 5.85 -6.62 -10.38
N ARG A 209 6.47 -7.75 -10.70
CA ARG A 209 7.16 -8.07 -11.98
C ARG A 209 6.27 -8.84 -12.96
N ASP A 210 4.98 -8.85 -12.69
CA ASP A 210 3.94 -9.53 -13.47
C ASP A 210 3.46 -8.75 -14.71
N GLY A 211 4.09 -7.62 -15.02
CA GLY A 211 3.66 -6.74 -16.11
C GLY A 211 2.31 -6.07 -15.85
N SER A 212 1.89 -5.95 -14.59
CA SER A 212 0.71 -5.19 -14.18
C SER A 212 1.03 -3.74 -13.83
N GLY A 213 2.27 -3.43 -13.43
CA GLY A 213 2.75 -2.07 -13.18
C GLY A 213 2.99 -1.28 -14.47
N ALA A 214 3.15 0.04 -14.36
CA ALA A 214 3.41 0.89 -15.53
C ALA A 214 4.74 0.51 -16.23
N ARG A 215 5.79 0.34 -15.44
CA ARG A 215 7.09 -0.21 -15.84
C ARG A 215 7.91 -0.55 -14.60
N THR A 216 8.68 -1.62 -14.69
CA THR A 216 9.66 -1.99 -13.67
C THR A 216 10.90 -2.63 -14.31
N TYR A 217 11.95 -2.81 -13.51
CA TYR A 217 13.23 -3.38 -13.94
C TYR A 217 13.62 -4.50 -13.01
N VAL A 218 14.08 -5.60 -13.57
CA VAL A 218 14.63 -6.73 -12.82
C VAL A 218 16.15 -6.68 -12.96
N SER A 219 16.82 -6.28 -11.88
CA SER A 219 18.27 -6.37 -11.78
C SER A 219 18.66 -7.84 -11.62
N LEU A 220 19.59 -8.37 -12.41
CA LEU A 220 20.07 -9.73 -12.24
C LEU A 220 21.38 -9.75 -11.45
N PRO A 221 21.67 -10.81 -10.68
CA PRO A 221 23.01 -11.06 -10.16
C PRO A 221 24.06 -11.13 -11.27
N SER A 222 25.32 -10.81 -10.93
CA SER A 222 26.42 -10.75 -11.91
C SER A 222 26.79 -12.11 -12.50
N ASP A 223 26.51 -13.18 -11.76
CA ASP A 223 26.72 -14.59 -12.09
C ASP A 223 25.61 -15.19 -12.95
N VAL A 224 24.48 -14.50 -13.12
CA VAL A 224 23.40 -14.95 -14.00
C VAL A 224 23.72 -14.55 -15.44
N GLU A 225 23.80 -15.55 -16.31
CA GLU A 225 23.88 -15.32 -17.76
C GLU A 225 22.53 -14.85 -18.29
N ALA A 226 22.45 -13.57 -18.66
CA ALA A 226 21.20 -12.99 -19.14
C ALA A 226 20.61 -13.73 -20.36
N ALA A 227 21.46 -14.34 -21.20
CA ALA A 227 21.02 -15.16 -22.34
C ALA A 227 20.18 -16.39 -21.96
N GLN A 228 20.24 -16.84 -20.70
CA GLN A 228 19.45 -17.97 -20.18
C GLN A 228 18.05 -17.55 -19.69
N ILE A 229 17.77 -16.24 -19.62
CA ILE A 229 16.45 -15.73 -19.25
C ILE A 229 15.51 -15.85 -20.45
N GLU A 230 14.81 -16.98 -20.52
CA GLU A 230 13.77 -17.19 -21.52
C GLU A 230 12.44 -16.56 -21.05
N SER A 231 12.09 -15.40 -21.60
CA SER A 231 10.80 -14.73 -21.42
C SER A 231 10.36 -14.05 -22.73
N GLN A 232 9.05 -14.03 -22.99
CA GLN A 232 8.48 -13.31 -24.13
C GLN A 232 8.48 -11.79 -23.91
N THR A 233 8.45 -11.33 -22.66
CA THR A 233 8.19 -9.92 -22.31
C THR A 233 9.41 -9.20 -21.77
N ALA A 234 10.51 -9.92 -21.51
CA ALA A 234 11.75 -9.35 -21.00
C ALA A 234 12.60 -8.79 -22.14
N GLU A 235 12.74 -7.47 -22.19
CA GLU A 235 13.78 -6.81 -23.00
C GLU A 235 15.07 -6.77 -22.16
N ILE A 236 16.04 -7.62 -22.51
CA ILE A 236 17.29 -7.80 -21.78
C ILE A 236 18.30 -6.73 -22.19
N HIS A 237 18.90 -6.07 -21.21
CA HIS A 237 19.98 -5.12 -21.38
C HIS A 237 21.23 -5.65 -20.68
N THR A 238 22.25 -5.94 -21.47
CA THR A 238 23.63 -6.14 -20.99
C THR A 238 24.35 -4.82 -21.20
N GLY A 239 25.10 -4.32 -20.22
CA GLY A 239 25.65 -2.95 -20.19
C GLY A 239 26.61 -2.53 -21.32
N ASN A 240 26.63 -3.21 -22.47
CA ASN A 240 27.44 -2.97 -23.66
C ASN A 240 26.65 -2.42 -24.87
N GLU A 241 25.33 -2.21 -24.79
CA GLU A 241 24.52 -1.92 -25.99
C GLU A 241 24.58 -0.47 -26.51
N ASP A 242 25.29 0.45 -25.84
CA ASP A 242 25.53 1.81 -26.37
C ASP A 242 26.82 1.93 -27.21
N GLN A 243 27.53 0.83 -27.48
CA GLN A 243 28.64 0.78 -28.45
C GLN A 243 28.51 -0.45 -29.34
N ASP A 244 27.88 -0.28 -30.51
CA ASP A 244 28.47 -0.66 -31.81
C ASP A 244 27.42 -0.89 -32.90
N TYR A 245 27.17 0.18 -33.68
CA TYR A 245 27.13 0.06 -35.15
C TYR A 245 28.57 -0.13 -35.67
N ALA A 246 29.24 -1.21 -35.29
CA ALA A 246 30.52 -1.59 -35.88
C ALA A 246 30.77 -3.09 -35.67
N LYS A 247 30.90 -3.80 -36.79
CA LYS A 247 31.42 -5.16 -36.85
C LYS A 247 32.74 -5.23 -36.04
N HIS A 248 32.81 -6.07 -35.01
CA HIS A 248 33.83 -7.11 -34.83
C HIS A 248 33.69 -7.80 -33.46
N LYS A 249 33.47 -9.12 -33.48
CA LYS A 249 33.53 -10.00 -32.30
C LYS A 249 34.95 -10.02 -31.70
N ARG A 250 35.14 -9.39 -30.54
CA ARG A 250 36.18 -9.76 -29.57
C ARG A 250 35.54 -9.92 -28.20
N VAL A 251 35.72 -11.09 -27.58
CA VAL A 251 35.25 -11.42 -26.24
C VAL A 251 36.06 -10.59 -25.24
N TRP A 252 35.47 -9.50 -24.72
CA TRP A 252 36.05 -8.73 -23.61
C TRP A 252 35.67 -9.38 -22.29
N ARG A 253 36.67 -9.58 -21.41
CA ARG A 253 36.50 -10.02 -20.03
C ARG A 253 35.81 -8.88 -19.26
N ARG A 254 34.60 -9.12 -18.73
CA ARG A 254 33.79 -8.14 -17.98
C ARG A 254 34.61 -7.57 -16.81
N LYS A 255 34.66 -6.24 -16.66
CA LYS A 255 35.34 -5.61 -15.53
C LYS A 255 34.40 -5.65 -14.32
N GLU A 256 34.96 -5.74 -13.11
CA GLU A 256 34.21 -5.70 -11.83
C GLU A 256 33.32 -4.44 -11.67
N ALA A 257 33.55 -3.41 -12.48
CA ALA A 257 32.81 -2.15 -12.49
C ALA A 257 31.60 -2.10 -13.45
N ASP A 258 31.38 -3.13 -14.28
CA ASP A 258 30.26 -3.11 -15.23
C ASP A 258 28.93 -3.30 -14.50
N PRO A 259 27.90 -2.49 -14.79
CA PRO A 259 26.60 -2.61 -14.13
C PRO A 259 26.01 -4.01 -14.35
N ASN A 260 25.29 -4.51 -13.35
CA ASN A 260 24.62 -5.80 -13.45
C ASN A 260 23.68 -5.84 -14.67
N PRO A 261 23.54 -7.01 -15.34
CA PRO A 261 22.56 -7.13 -16.40
C PRO A 261 21.17 -6.93 -15.81
N TYR A 262 20.23 -6.43 -16.59
CA TYR A 262 18.85 -6.26 -16.17
C TYR A 262 17.91 -6.48 -17.34
N TYR A 263 16.63 -6.66 -17.06
CA TYR A 263 15.60 -6.58 -18.10
C TYR A 263 14.44 -5.69 -17.69
N THR A 264 13.79 -5.11 -18.69
CA THR A 264 12.63 -4.24 -18.51
C THR A 264 11.35 -5.08 -18.56
N VAL A 265 10.43 -4.80 -17.63
CA VAL A 265 9.07 -5.35 -17.63
C VAL A 265 8.10 -4.19 -17.75
N ASP A 266 7.44 -4.11 -18.90
CA ASP A 266 6.38 -3.14 -19.17
C ASP A 266 5.00 -3.70 -18.86
N TYR A 267 4.00 -2.82 -18.83
CA TYR A 267 2.60 -3.23 -18.80
C TYR A 267 2.27 -4.20 -19.95
N ILE A 268 1.77 -5.38 -19.59
CA ILE A 268 1.36 -6.43 -20.53
C ILE A 268 -0.11 -6.21 -20.86
N LEU A 269 -0.38 -5.79 -22.10
CA LEU A 269 -1.73 -5.75 -22.62
C LEU A 269 -2.25 -7.18 -22.87
N PRO A 270 -3.52 -7.45 -22.54
CA PRO A 270 -4.19 -8.67 -22.98
C PRO A 270 -4.21 -8.77 -24.50
N LYS A 271 -4.04 -10.00 -25.01
CA LYS A 271 -3.97 -10.23 -26.46
C LYS A 271 -5.35 -9.97 -27.06
N ASP A 272 -5.41 -9.08 -28.05
CA ASP A 272 -6.64 -8.69 -28.74
C ASP A 272 -7.78 -8.20 -27.82
N ASN A 273 -7.42 -7.69 -26.62
CA ASN A 273 -8.38 -7.21 -25.61
C ASN A 273 -7.76 -6.11 -24.73
N ALA A 274 -7.25 -5.04 -25.33
CA ALA A 274 -6.57 -3.95 -24.62
C ALA A 274 -7.45 -3.21 -23.58
N GLN A 275 -8.77 -3.37 -23.67
CA GLN A 275 -9.75 -2.75 -22.77
C GLN A 275 -10.31 -3.73 -21.73
N ASP A 276 -9.63 -4.84 -21.41
CA ASP A 276 -10.13 -5.87 -20.50
C ASP A 276 -10.50 -5.38 -19.08
N THR A 277 -10.03 -4.20 -18.67
CA THR A 277 -10.38 -3.56 -17.40
C THR A 277 -11.65 -2.70 -17.46
N SER A 278 -12.22 -2.49 -18.66
CA SER A 278 -13.39 -1.64 -18.87
C SER A 278 -14.69 -2.42 -18.57
N PRO A 279 -15.67 -1.80 -17.89
CA PRO A 279 -17.03 -2.34 -17.77
C PRO A 279 -17.66 -2.68 -19.12
N HIS A 280 -17.28 -1.95 -20.17
CA HIS A 280 -17.83 -2.10 -21.52
C HIS A 280 -16.95 -2.96 -22.45
N SER A 281 -15.99 -3.71 -21.91
CA SER A 281 -15.17 -4.59 -22.74
C SER A 281 -16.04 -5.66 -23.40
N PRO A 282 -16.09 -5.75 -24.74
CA PRO A 282 -16.90 -6.76 -25.42
C PRO A 282 -16.43 -8.19 -25.16
N ARG A 283 -15.15 -8.37 -24.79
CA ARG A 283 -14.55 -9.67 -24.49
C ARG A 283 -14.43 -9.92 -22.97
N GLY A 284 -14.88 -8.98 -22.14
CA GLY A 284 -14.72 -9.02 -20.70
C GLY A 284 -13.25 -9.04 -20.26
N VAL A 285 -13.00 -9.53 -19.04
CA VAL A 285 -11.66 -9.64 -18.45
C VAL A 285 -10.90 -10.84 -19.03
N ASP A 286 -9.62 -10.66 -19.37
CA ASP A 286 -8.72 -11.78 -19.70
C ASP A 286 -8.33 -12.53 -18.42
N ARG A 287 -9.20 -13.43 -17.98
CA ARG A 287 -9.01 -14.20 -16.74
C ARG A 287 -7.74 -15.04 -16.74
N ARG A 288 -7.27 -15.48 -17.92
CA ARG A 288 -6.06 -16.30 -18.02
C ARG A 288 -4.82 -15.46 -17.69
N LEU A 289 -4.70 -14.27 -18.29
CA LEU A 289 -3.61 -13.35 -17.97
C LEU A 289 -3.71 -12.88 -16.52
N ARG A 290 -4.88 -12.42 -16.07
CA ARG A 290 -5.03 -11.86 -14.73
C ARG A 290 -4.81 -12.89 -13.61
N SER A 291 -5.26 -14.13 -13.79
CA SER A 291 -4.99 -15.19 -12.80
C SER A 291 -3.49 -15.52 -12.73
N ALA A 292 -2.82 -15.64 -13.87
CA ALA A 292 -1.37 -15.88 -13.93
C ALA A 292 -0.57 -14.73 -13.28
N GLN A 293 -1.01 -13.49 -13.45
CA GLN A 293 -0.43 -12.33 -12.77
C GLN A 293 -0.60 -12.44 -11.25
N VAL A 294 -1.81 -12.75 -10.76
CA VAL A 294 -2.06 -12.94 -9.32
C VAL A 294 -1.21 -14.08 -8.75
N GLU A 295 -1.01 -15.20 -9.47
CA GLU A 295 -0.10 -16.27 -9.05
C GLU A 295 1.32 -15.75 -8.81
N LEU A 296 1.88 -14.99 -9.76
CA LEU A 296 3.21 -14.39 -9.61
C LEU A 296 3.25 -13.41 -8.42
N ARG A 297 2.23 -12.56 -8.26
CA ARG A 297 2.15 -11.63 -7.12
C ARG A 297 2.17 -12.34 -5.76
N VAL A 298 1.48 -13.47 -5.65
CA VAL A 298 1.48 -14.29 -4.42
C VAL A 298 2.88 -14.86 -4.15
N GLU A 299 3.58 -15.35 -5.18
CA GLU A 299 4.95 -15.86 -5.03
C GLU A 299 5.94 -14.75 -4.65
N GLU A 300 5.81 -13.55 -5.23
CA GLU A 300 6.62 -12.38 -4.84
C GLU A 300 6.41 -11.99 -3.38
N ILE A 301 5.16 -12.06 -2.89
CA ILE A 301 4.82 -11.76 -1.50
C ILE A 301 5.42 -12.80 -0.54
N LYS A 302 5.44 -14.08 -0.91
CA LYS A 302 6.11 -15.13 -0.12
C LYS A 302 7.62 -14.89 -0.03
N GLU A 303 8.26 -14.51 -1.13
CA GLU A 303 9.69 -14.14 -1.12
C GLU A 303 9.95 -12.89 -0.28
N ALA A 304 9.10 -11.87 -0.36
CA ALA A 304 9.21 -10.69 0.50
C ALA A 304 9.06 -11.06 1.99
N TYR A 305 8.08 -11.89 2.35
CA TYR A 305 7.92 -12.35 3.73
C TYR A 305 9.16 -13.11 4.23
N TYR A 306 9.78 -13.94 3.39
CA TYR A 306 11.04 -14.60 3.72
C TYR A 306 12.17 -13.60 4.02
N VAL A 307 12.30 -12.54 3.21
CA VAL A 307 13.28 -11.47 3.44
C VAL A 307 13.02 -10.74 4.76
N LEU A 308 11.76 -10.46 5.10
CA LEU A 308 11.41 -9.90 6.41
C LEU A 308 11.81 -10.84 7.55
N GLY A 309 11.64 -12.15 7.36
CA GLY A 309 12.11 -13.18 8.29
C GLY A 309 13.62 -13.10 8.54
N LEU A 310 14.43 -12.90 7.48
CA LEU A 310 15.87 -12.70 7.63
C LEU A 310 16.20 -11.43 8.43
N ILE A 311 15.55 -10.31 8.10
CA ILE A 311 15.77 -9.03 8.78
C ILE A 311 15.40 -9.17 10.27
N ASN A 312 14.21 -9.70 10.56
CA ASN A 312 13.71 -9.88 11.92
C ASN A 312 14.55 -10.90 12.71
N GLY A 313 15.15 -11.89 12.03
CA GLY A 313 16.09 -12.85 12.61
C GLY A 313 17.50 -12.30 12.85
N GLY A 314 17.73 -10.99 12.67
CA GLY A 314 19.03 -10.35 12.87
C GLY A 314 20.02 -10.52 11.71
N ARG A 315 19.57 -11.02 10.55
CA ARG A 315 20.39 -11.23 9.34
C ARG A 315 20.24 -10.10 8.32
N GLY A 316 19.98 -8.88 8.79
CA GLY A 316 19.83 -7.69 7.94
C GLY A 316 21.06 -7.39 7.07
N ASP A 317 22.28 -7.62 7.58
CA ASP A 317 23.52 -7.45 6.82
C ASP A 317 23.63 -8.41 5.64
N GLU A 318 23.08 -9.62 5.74
CA GLU A 318 23.01 -10.56 4.63
C GLU A 318 22.08 -10.06 3.54
N VAL A 319 20.90 -9.55 3.92
CA VAL A 319 19.96 -8.90 2.98
C VAL A 319 20.64 -7.71 2.30
N ALA A 320 21.42 -6.92 3.05
CA ALA A 320 22.16 -5.79 2.49
C ALA A 320 23.22 -6.21 1.47
N ARG A 321 23.92 -7.34 1.68
CA ARG A 321 24.87 -7.90 0.70
C ARG A 321 24.18 -8.43 -0.55
N MET A 322 23.04 -9.10 -0.40
CA MET A 322 22.25 -9.62 -1.52
C MET A 322 21.55 -8.51 -2.32
N ASN A 323 21.36 -7.33 -1.73
CA ASN A 323 20.58 -6.27 -2.33
C ASN A 323 21.17 -5.78 -3.67
N LEU A 324 20.35 -5.85 -4.71
CA LEU A 324 20.67 -5.43 -6.06
C LEU A 324 20.38 -3.94 -6.29
N ARG A 325 19.67 -3.24 -5.39
CA ARG A 325 19.50 -1.78 -5.42
C ARG A 325 20.72 -1.04 -4.86
N LYS A 326 21.88 -1.28 -5.49
CA LYS A 326 23.17 -0.65 -5.15
C LYS A 326 23.67 0.27 -6.27
N LYS A 327 24.60 1.18 -5.94
CA LYS A 327 25.18 2.16 -6.88
C LYS A 327 25.64 1.45 -8.16
N GLY A 328 25.24 1.98 -9.32
CA GLY A 328 25.57 1.43 -10.64
C GLY A 328 24.43 0.61 -11.25
N ASN A 329 23.59 -0.03 -10.44
CA ASN A 329 22.47 -0.83 -10.94
C ASN A 329 21.26 0.02 -11.32
N ILE A 330 20.46 -0.47 -12.27
CA ILE A 330 19.30 0.24 -12.80
C ILE A 330 18.28 0.56 -11.71
N GLY A 331 17.80 1.80 -11.69
CA GLY A 331 16.81 2.26 -10.73
C GLY A 331 17.25 2.21 -9.26
N ALA A 332 18.55 2.04 -8.97
CA ALA A 332 19.08 2.11 -7.62
C ALA A 332 19.36 3.56 -7.20
N SER A 333 19.15 3.85 -5.91
CA SER A 333 19.72 5.05 -5.31
C SER A 333 21.24 4.88 -5.19
N PRO A 334 22.06 5.93 -5.39
CA PRO A 334 23.49 5.86 -5.11
C PRO A 334 23.80 5.39 -3.69
N LEU A 335 22.90 5.67 -2.73
CA LEU A 335 23.04 5.28 -1.32
C LEU A 335 22.76 3.79 -1.08
N GLY A 336 21.90 3.16 -1.89
CA GLY A 336 21.39 1.81 -1.63
C GLY A 336 20.89 1.67 -0.18
N LEU A 337 21.38 0.66 0.52
CA LEU A 337 21.11 0.41 1.95
C LEU A 337 22.24 0.91 2.88
N ARG A 338 23.18 1.73 2.39
CA ARG A 338 24.25 2.28 3.24
C ARG A 338 23.64 3.19 4.32
N GLY A 339 24.11 3.03 5.55
CA GLY A 339 23.64 3.80 6.72
C GLY A 339 22.52 3.13 7.52
N ILE A 340 21.92 2.04 7.03
CA ILE A 340 20.98 1.25 7.84
C ILE A 340 21.70 0.62 9.04
N ARG A 341 21.10 0.75 10.21
CA ARG A 341 21.54 0.14 11.47
C ARG A 341 20.85 -1.21 11.67
N TRP A 342 21.36 -2.28 11.06
CA TRP A 342 20.70 -3.59 11.08
C TRP A 342 20.56 -4.19 12.49
N ASP A 343 21.42 -3.78 13.43
CA ASP A 343 21.35 -4.13 14.86
C ASP A 343 20.04 -3.68 15.54
N SER A 344 19.33 -2.69 15.00
CA SER A 344 18.02 -2.27 15.51
C SER A 344 16.84 -3.08 15.00
N TRP A 345 17.03 -3.90 13.94
CA TRP A 345 15.94 -4.61 13.27
C TRP A 345 15.71 -6.04 13.77
N GLY A 346 16.68 -6.62 14.48
CA GLY A 346 16.52 -7.94 15.09
C GLY A 346 15.37 -7.94 16.09
N GLY A 347 14.38 -8.79 15.85
CA GLY A 347 13.18 -8.95 16.68
C GLY A 347 12.24 -7.74 16.69
N SER A 348 12.36 -6.80 15.74
CA SER A 348 11.59 -5.55 15.72
C SER A 348 10.21 -5.66 15.05
N MET A 349 9.87 -6.81 14.47
CA MET A 349 8.62 -7.02 13.72
C MET A 349 7.80 -8.19 14.28
N PHE A 350 6.49 -8.01 14.34
CA PHE A 350 5.56 -9.13 14.48
C PHE A 350 5.36 -9.79 13.11
N LEU A 351 5.92 -10.98 12.94
CA LEU A 351 5.79 -11.77 11.71
C LEU A 351 4.74 -12.88 11.82
N ASP A 352 4.07 -12.97 12.98
CA ASP A 352 2.80 -13.65 13.19
C ASP A 352 1.64 -12.67 12.95
N LYS A 353 0.58 -13.13 12.29
CA LYS A 353 -0.63 -12.33 12.00
C LYS A 353 -0.36 -11.04 11.21
N VAL A 354 0.53 -11.11 10.22
CA VAL A 354 0.78 -10.02 9.25
C VAL A 354 -0.50 -9.64 8.52
N THR A 355 -0.68 -8.37 8.21
CA THR A 355 -1.79 -7.87 7.39
C THR A 355 -1.42 -7.89 5.91
N ALA A 356 -2.28 -8.42 5.05
CA ALA A 356 -2.22 -8.14 3.61
C ALA A 356 -3.09 -6.92 3.30
N MET A 357 -2.58 -5.99 2.49
CA MET A 357 -3.33 -4.83 2.05
C MET A 357 -3.11 -4.62 0.56
N GLY A 358 -4.13 -4.18 -0.16
CA GLY A 358 -3.91 -3.87 -1.57
C GLY A 358 -5.05 -3.11 -2.23
N HIS A 359 -4.69 -2.36 -3.27
CA HIS A 359 -5.63 -1.53 -4.02
C HIS A 359 -5.94 -2.10 -5.41
N SER A 360 -7.21 -2.04 -5.83
CA SER A 360 -7.64 -2.46 -7.17
C SER A 360 -7.23 -3.91 -7.45
N PHE A 361 -6.34 -4.17 -8.40
CA PHE A 361 -5.78 -5.50 -8.65
C PHE A 361 -4.92 -6.06 -7.49
N GLY A 362 -4.35 -5.17 -6.67
CA GLY A 362 -3.77 -5.54 -5.38
C GLY A 362 -4.81 -5.95 -4.34
N GLY A 363 -6.03 -5.42 -4.43
CA GLY A 363 -7.18 -5.89 -3.64
C GLY A 363 -7.59 -7.31 -4.03
N ALA A 364 -7.65 -7.60 -5.33
CA ALA A 364 -7.84 -8.97 -5.85
C ALA A 364 -6.73 -9.94 -5.37
N THR A 365 -5.48 -9.47 -5.33
CA THR A 365 -4.35 -10.22 -4.78
C THR A 365 -4.54 -10.48 -3.28
N THR A 366 -5.01 -9.49 -2.52
CA THR A 366 -5.29 -9.60 -1.08
C THR A 366 -6.37 -10.65 -0.81
N VAL A 367 -7.45 -10.68 -1.59
CA VAL A 367 -8.48 -11.73 -1.50
C VAL A 367 -7.87 -13.10 -1.74
N LYS A 368 -7.02 -13.27 -2.77
CA LYS A 368 -6.35 -14.56 -3.03
C LYS A 368 -5.45 -15.00 -1.87
N LEU A 369 -4.76 -14.07 -1.21
CA LEU A 369 -3.95 -14.37 -0.03
C LEU A 369 -4.82 -14.80 1.15
N CYS A 370 -5.95 -14.13 1.39
CA CYS A 370 -6.88 -14.48 2.47
C CYS A 370 -7.63 -15.80 2.26
N ARG A 371 -7.72 -16.30 1.03
CA ARG A 371 -8.19 -17.66 0.72
C ARG A 371 -7.14 -18.75 0.97
N SER A 372 -5.88 -18.38 1.22
CA SER A 372 -4.79 -19.35 1.31
C SER A 372 -4.55 -19.82 2.76
N ASN A 373 -4.97 -21.05 3.05
CA ASN A 373 -4.74 -21.69 4.36
C ASN A 373 -3.26 -22.03 4.63
N SER A 374 -2.44 -22.15 3.59
CA SER A 374 -0.99 -22.41 3.74
C SER A 374 -0.20 -21.20 4.26
N LEU A 375 -0.77 -20.00 4.21
CA LEU A 375 -0.13 -18.77 4.69
C LEU A 375 -0.50 -18.55 6.16
N THR A 376 0.05 -19.39 7.05
CA THR A 376 -0.26 -19.36 8.50
C THR A 376 0.17 -18.07 9.19
N TRP A 377 1.16 -17.37 8.64
CA TRP A 377 1.66 -16.10 9.12
C TRP A 377 0.74 -14.91 8.81
N LEU A 378 -0.16 -15.03 7.83
CA LEU A 378 -1.08 -13.97 7.42
C LEU A 378 -2.33 -14.02 8.31
N GLY A 379 -2.68 -12.90 8.95
CA GLY A 379 -3.78 -12.81 9.90
C GLY A 379 -5.09 -12.28 9.29
N GLN A 380 -5.01 -11.19 8.52
CA GLN A 380 -6.18 -10.43 8.05
C GLN A 380 -5.89 -9.66 6.75
N GLY A 381 -6.94 -9.21 6.07
CA GLY A 381 -6.87 -8.50 4.79
C GLY A 381 -7.55 -7.14 4.78
N VAL A 382 -6.89 -6.12 4.23
CA VAL A 382 -7.46 -4.79 3.97
C VAL A 382 -7.54 -4.57 2.45
N ILE A 383 -8.75 -4.53 1.93
CA ILE A 383 -9.03 -4.54 0.49
C ILE A 383 -9.51 -3.14 0.10
N LEU A 384 -8.71 -2.44 -0.70
CA LEU A 384 -9.02 -1.09 -1.16
C LEU A 384 -9.53 -1.11 -2.60
N ASP A 385 -10.81 -0.78 -2.77
CA ASP A 385 -11.50 -0.63 -4.06
C ASP A 385 -11.18 -1.75 -5.05
N ALA A 386 -11.39 -3.00 -4.62
CA ALA A 386 -10.98 -4.19 -5.35
C ALA A 386 -11.59 -4.25 -6.75
N TRP A 387 -10.75 -4.56 -7.73
CA TRP A 387 -11.19 -4.99 -9.04
C TRP A 387 -11.68 -6.44 -8.96
N GLY A 388 -12.91 -6.63 -8.48
CA GLY A 388 -13.57 -7.91 -8.28
C GLY A 388 -13.66 -8.77 -9.54
N GLN A 389 -13.72 -8.16 -10.73
CA GLN A 389 -13.66 -8.91 -11.99
C GLN A 389 -12.28 -9.52 -12.27
N GLY A 390 -11.20 -8.91 -11.74
CA GLY A 390 -9.83 -9.42 -11.79
C GLY A 390 -9.49 -10.38 -10.65
N THR A 391 -10.35 -10.51 -9.64
CA THR A 391 -10.21 -11.50 -8.58
C THR A 391 -10.44 -12.90 -9.13
N PRO A 392 -9.47 -13.84 -8.96
CA PRO A 392 -9.69 -15.23 -9.31
C PRO A 392 -10.97 -15.76 -8.66
N LEU A 393 -11.71 -16.63 -9.34
CA LEU A 393 -12.92 -17.22 -8.75
C LEU A 393 -12.55 -18.08 -7.54
N ARG A 394 -13.49 -18.22 -6.60
CA ARG A 394 -13.42 -19.23 -5.55
C ARG A 394 -13.25 -20.60 -6.21
N GLY A 395 -12.39 -21.44 -5.65
CA GLY A 395 -12.28 -22.83 -6.09
C GLY A 395 -13.47 -23.67 -5.62
N THR A 396 -13.49 -24.94 -6.01
CA THR A 396 -14.57 -25.87 -5.62
C THR A 396 -14.38 -26.45 -4.23
N ASP A 397 -13.17 -26.39 -3.68
CA ASP A 397 -12.91 -26.84 -2.32
C ASP A 397 -13.47 -25.79 -1.34
N PRO A 398 -14.23 -26.18 -0.31
CA PRO A 398 -14.66 -25.25 0.74
C PRO A 398 -13.49 -24.46 1.35
N ARG A 399 -12.29 -25.05 1.38
CA ARG A 399 -11.05 -24.43 1.88
C ARG A 399 -10.51 -23.31 0.98
N ASP A 400 -11.06 -23.12 -0.21
CA ASP A 400 -10.72 -22.03 -1.11
C ASP A 400 -11.54 -20.75 -0.83
N ALA A 401 -12.43 -20.77 0.18
CA ALA A 401 -13.14 -19.59 0.67
C ALA A 401 -12.21 -18.64 1.44
N VAL A 402 -12.63 -17.38 1.58
CA VAL A 402 -11.90 -16.41 2.42
C VAL A 402 -11.98 -16.87 3.87
N GLY A 403 -10.85 -17.36 4.40
CA GLY A 403 -10.77 -17.91 5.76
C GLY A 403 -10.06 -16.99 6.76
N LYS A 404 -10.13 -15.66 6.54
CA LYS A 404 -9.49 -14.65 7.39
C LYS A 404 -10.38 -13.42 7.52
N PRO A 405 -10.28 -12.64 8.62
CA PRO A 405 -10.98 -11.37 8.73
C PRO A 405 -10.60 -10.42 7.60
N ILE A 406 -11.58 -9.73 7.04
CA ILE A 406 -11.37 -8.74 5.98
C ILE A 406 -12.18 -7.46 6.16
N ILE A 407 -11.64 -6.37 5.64
CA ILE A 407 -12.39 -5.13 5.37
C ILE A 407 -12.24 -4.78 3.89
N SER A 408 -13.36 -4.50 3.21
CA SER A 408 -13.40 -3.99 1.85
C SER A 408 -13.90 -2.55 1.83
N ILE A 409 -13.05 -1.61 1.42
CA ILE A 409 -13.37 -0.19 1.34
C ILE A 409 -13.43 0.21 -0.14
N SER A 410 -14.62 0.43 -0.68
CA SER A 410 -14.84 0.75 -2.10
C SER A 410 -14.97 2.24 -2.36
N THR A 411 -14.85 2.66 -3.62
CA THR A 411 -15.20 4.02 -4.06
C THR A 411 -16.56 4.06 -4.74
N GLU A 412 -17.31 5.16 -4.61
CA GLU A 412 -18.70 5.25 -5.12
C GLU A 412 -18.77 5.00 -6.63
N ALA A 413 -17.87 5.60 -7.42
CA ALA A 413 -17.89 5.42 -8.87
C ALA A 413 -17.66 3.96 -9.30
N PHE A 414 -16.82 3.24 -8.55
CA PHE A 414 -16.49 1.85 -8.84
C PHE A 414 -17.54 0.88 -8.29
N MET A 415 -18.18 1.23 -7.18
CA MET A 415 -19.33 0.52 -6.61
C MET A 415 -20.50 0.43 -7.60
N HIS A 416 -20.76 1.49 -8.38
CA HIS A 416 -21.82 1.46 -9.40
C HIS A 416 -21.56 0.52 -10.58
N TRP A 417 -20.36 -0.05 -10.70
CA TRP A 417 -20.12 -1.15 -11.64
C TRP A 417 -20.68 -2.45 -11.07
N LYS A 418 -21.92 -2.78 -11.47
CA LYS A 418 -22.71 -3.88 -10.92
C LYS A 418 -21.96 -5.21 -10.85
N GLU A 419 -21.37 -5.67 -11.97
CA GLU A 419 -20.67 -6.95 -12.01
C GLU A 419 -19.42 -6.95 -11.14
N ASN A 420 -18.79 -5.79 -10.92
CA ASN A 420 -17.68 -5.67 -9.99
C ASN A 420 -18.17 -5.71 -8.53
N PHE A 421 -19.23 -4.96 -8.21
CA PHE A 421 -19.84 -4.94 -6.89
C PHE A 421 -20.31 -6.33 -6.45
N GLU A 422 -20.99 -7.08 -7.32
CA GLU A 422 -21.42 -8.46 -7.04
C GLU A 422 -20.23 -9.38 -6.70
N ARG A 423 -19.06 -9.17 -7.32
CA ARG A 423 -17.84 -9.91 -6.98
C ARG A 423 -17.28 -9.51 -5.62
N VAL A 424 -17.37 -8.23 -5.26
CA VAL A 424 -16.97 -7.73 -3.94
C VAL A 424 -17.86 -8.31 -2.86
N VAL A 425 -19.19 -8.27 -3.05
CA VAL A 425 -20.14 -8.94 -2.17
C VAL A 425 -19.82 -10.43 -2.05
N GLY A 426 -19.54 -11.11 -3.17
CA GLY A 426 -19.25 -12.54 -3.17
C GLY A 426 -18.10 -12.95 -2.25
N PHE A 427 -16.95 -12.29 -2.31
CA PHE A 427 -15.84 -12.64 -1.40
C PHE A 427 -16.02 -12.13 0.03
N CYS A 428 -16.84 -11.11 0.26
CA CYS A 428 -17.24 -10.68 1.60
C CYS A 428 -18.15 -11.72 2.26
N GLU A 429 -19.12 -12.26 1.51
CA GLU A 429 -19.97 -13.35 1.98
C GLU A 429 -19.17 -14.64 2.20
N GLU A 430 -18.17 -14.96 1.36
CA GLU A 430 -17.25 -16.07 1.63
C GLU A 430 -16.59 -15.99 3.02
N ALA A 431 -16.23 -14.77 3.46
CA ALA A 431 -15.65 -14.55 4.78
C ALA A 431 -16.68 -14.78 5.90
N ARG A 432 -17.90 -14.27 5.72
CA ARG A 432 -19.01 -14.45 6.67
C ARG A 432 -19.43 -15.92 6.79
N GLU A 433 -19.56 -16.62 5.67
CA GLU A 433 -19.83 -18.07 5.61
C GLU A 433 -18.76 -18.88 6.35
N SER A 434 -17.52 -18.40 6.33
CA SER A 434 -16.39 -19.03 7.04
C SER A 434 -16.35 -18.68 8.54
N GLY A 435 -17.28 -17.85 9.03
CA GLY A 435 -17.33 -17.40 10.41
C GLY A 435 -16.29 -16.33 10.76
N GLU A 436 -15.75 -15.64 9.76
CA GLU A 436 -14.73 -14.60 9.93
C GLU A 436 -15.37 -13.20 9.92
N LEU A 437 -14.73 -12.24 10.61
CA LEU A 437 -15.22 -10.86 10.65
C LEU A 437 -15.07 -10.19 9.27
N CYS A 438 -16.14 -9.56 8.80
CA CYS A 438 -16.17 -8.92 7.50
C CYS A 438 -16.88 -7.55 7.54
N TRP A 439 -16.16 -6.51 7.13
CA TRP A 439 -16.74 -5.19 6.85
C TRP A 439 -16.69 -4.88 5.36
N MET A 440 -17.76 -4.29 4.83
CA MET A 440 -17.82 -3.80 3.47
C MET A 440 -18.38 -2.39 3.46
N LEU A 441 -17.56 -1.44 3.02
CA LEU A 441 -17.85 -0.01 3.05
C LEU A 441 -17.69 0.60 1.66
N THR A 442 -18.34 1.74 1.43
CA THR A 442 -18.13 2.61 0.26
C THR A 442 -17.93 4.05 0.68
N MET A 443 -16.88 4.69 0.17
CA MET A 443 -16.62 6.10 0.38
C MET A 443 -17.40 6.97 -0.59
N VAL A 444 -18.25 7.84 -0.06
CA VAL A 444 -19.18 8.64 -0.86
C VAL A 444 -18.45 9.77 -1.58
N GLY A 445 -18.87 10.05 -2.81
CA GLY A 445 -18.33 11.07 -3.70
C GLY A 445 -16.92 10.79 -4.20
N SER A 446 -16.44 9.56 -4.03
CA SER A 446 -15.09 9.15 -4.42
C SER A 446 -15.05 8.43 -5.77
N THR A 447 -13.88 8.46 -6.40
CA THR A 447 -13.60 7.76 -7.66
C THR A 447 -12.37 6.88 -7.49
N HIS A 448 -12.16 5.88 -8.36
CA HIS A 448 -11.16 4.83 -8.17
C HIS A 448 -9.77 5.30 -7.73
N LEU A 449 -9.27 6.42 -8.28
CA LEU A 449 -7.94 6.95 -7.92
C LEU A 449 -7.87 7.69 -6.58
N ALA A 450 -8.98 7.86 -5.85
CA ALA A 450 -9.06 8.58 -4.57
C ALA A 450 -8.15 7.97 -3.49
N MET A 451 -7.89 6.66 -3.57
CA MET A 451 -7.02 5.91 -2.65
C MET A 451 -5.57 5.80 -3.14
N THR A 452 -5.14 6.69 -4.03
CA THR A 452 -3.78 6.72 -4.58
C THR A 452 -3.15 8.10 -4.41
N ASP A 453 -1.82 8.17 -4.52
CA ASP A 453 -1.11 9.46 -4.50
C ASP A 453 -1.53 10.39 -5.66
N PHE A 454 -2.09 9.85 -6.76
CA PHE A 454 -2.57 10.67 -7.85
C PHE A 454 -3.71 11.61 -7.42
N ALA A 455 -4.53 11.22 -6.42
CA ALA A 455 -5.62 12.07 -5.95
C ALA A 455 -5.11 13.37 -5.31
N VAL A 456 -4.05 13.28 -4.51
CA VAL A 456 -3.44 14.44 -3.84
C VAL A 456 -2.51 15.22 -4.74
N LEU A 457 -1.85 14.56 -5.70
CA LEU A 457 -0.99 15.24 -6.66
C LEU A 457 -1.82 15.97 -7.73
N TYR A 458 -2.95 15.43 -8.15
CA TYR A 458 -3.75 15.97 -9.26
C TYR A 458 -5.22 16.30 -8.86
N PRO A 459 -5.47 17.06 -7.77
CA PRO A 459 -6.81 17.25 -7.23
C PRO A 459 -7.76 17.99 -8.19
N LEU A 460 -7.23 18.93 -8.99
CA LEU A 460 -8.01 19.65 -10.00
C LEU A 460 -8.45 18.72 -11.14
N TRP A 461 -7.55 17.86 -11.60
CA TRP A 461 -7.84 16.88 -12.65
C TRP A 461 -8.88 15.86 -12.15
N MET A 462 -8.76 15.39 -10.90
CA MET A 462 -9.75 14.51 -10.27
C MET A 462 -11.11 15.17 -10.14
N SER A 463 -11.15 16.43 -9.69
CA SER A 463 -12.42 17.14 -9.57
C SER A 463 -13.05 17.42 -10.94
N MET A 464 -12.28 17.79 -11.96
CA MET A 464 -12.82 18.22 -13.26
C MET A 464 -13.13 17.07 -14.21
N LEU A 465 -12.25 16.06 -14.31
CA LEU A 465 -12.40 14.99 -15.30
C LEU A 465 -13.15 13.76 -14.75
N THR A 466 -12.76 13.25 -13.57
CA THR A 466 -13.46 12.13 -12.95
C THR A 466 -14.65 12.57 -12.11
N LYS A 467 -14.84 13.88 -11.94
CA LYS A 467 -15.92 14.45 -11.12
C LYS A 467 -15.90 13.93 -9.69
N SER A 468 -14.71 13.61 -9.18
CA SER A 468 -14.53 13.29 -7.76
C SER A 468 -14.99 14.48 -6.92
N MET A 469 -15.84 14.21 -5.94
CA MET A 469 -16.45 15.23 -5.07
C MET A 469 -15.84 15.22 -3.67
N VAL A 470 -15.28 14.09 -3.24
CA VAL A 470 -14.59 13.95 -1.97
C VAL A 470 -13.29 14.77 -1.96
N ASN A 471 -12.96 15.35 -0.80
CA ASN A 471 -11.64 15.95 -0.60
C ASN A 471 -10.57 14.83 -0.61
N PRO A 472 -9.50 14.91 -1.43
CA PRO A 472 -8.48 13.86 -1.48
C PRO A 472 -7.81 13.55 -0.13
N LEU A 473 -7.60 14.55 0.72
CA LEU A 473 -7.01 14.35 2.04
C LEU A 473 -8.00 13.67 3.01
N ARG A 474 -9.29 14.02 2.94
CA ARG A 474 -10.32 13.32 3.73
C ARG A 474 -10.50 11.88 3.24
N ALA A 475 -10.44 11.63 1.94
CA ALA A 475 -10.49 10.28 1.38
C ALA A 475 -9.31 9.41 1.88
N LEU A 476 -8.09 9.93 1.84
CA LEU A 476 -6.93 9.24 2.41
C LEU A 476 -7.11 8.99 3.91
N TYR A 477 -7.57 10.00 4.64
CA TYR A 477 -7.81 9.90 6.08
C TYR A 477 -8.85 8.81 6.41
N LEU A 478 -10.04 8.84 5.78
CA LEU A 478 -11.09 7.83 5.97
C LEU A 478 -10.59 6.42 5.64
N THR A 479 -9.78 6.28 4.58
CA THR A 479 -9.17 4.99 4.22
C THR A 479 -8.25 4.49 5.34
N VAL A 480 -7.40 5.35 5.89
CA VAL A 480 -6.45 4.99 6.94
C VAL A 480 -7.18 4.71 8.25
N VAL A 481 -8.08 5.59 8.70
CA VAL A 481 -8.80 5.42 9.98
C VAL A 481 -9.65 4.16 9.97
N ALA A 482 -10.44 3.90 8.91
CA ALA A 482 -11.22 2.66 8.82
C ALA A 482 -10.32 1.41 8.81
N SER A 483 -9.13 1.48 8.20
CA SER A 483 -8.16 0.39 8.25
C SER A 483 -7.58 0.20 9.66
N LEU A 484 -7.27 1.28 10.38
CA LEU A 484 -6.74 1.23 11.74
C LEU A 484 -7.78 0.72 12.74
N GLU A 485 -9.04 1.15 12.65
CA GLU A 485 -10.14 0.62 13.45
C GLU A 485 -10.32 -0.89 13.21
N PHE A 486 -10.29 -1.34 11.96
CA PHE A 486 -10.36 -2.76 11.63
C PHE A 486 -9.19 -3.54 12.25
N LEU A 487 -7.97 -3.01 12.15
CA LEU A 487 -6.77 -3.64 12.71
C LEU A 487 -6.78 -3.64 14.23
N GLN A 488 -7.34 -2.62 14.88
CA GLN A 488 -7.54 -2.57 16.33
C GLN A 488 -8.40 -3.75 16.82
N MET A 489 -9.35 -4.20 16.00
CA MET A 489 -10.27 -5.30 16.33
C MET A 489 -9.76 -6.68 15.95
N THR A 490 -8.85 -6.77 14.98
CA THR A 490 -8.43 -8.04 14.38
C THR A 490 -6.99 -8.44 14.69
N LEU A 491 -6.13 -7.51 15.08
CA LEU A 491 -4.76 -7.83 15.50
C LEU A 491 -4.71 -8.34 16.93
N PRO A 492 -3.75 -9.24 17.24
CA PRO A 492 -3.55 -9.72 18.61
C PRO A 492 -3.30 -8.57 19.60
N PRO A 493 -3.76 -8.70 20.87
CA PRO A 493 -3.64 -7.66 21.89
C PRO A 493 -2.23 -7.10 22.08
N GLU A 494 -1.21 -7.94 21.95
CA GLU A 494 0.21 -7.57 22.06
C GLU A 494 0.67 -6.62 20.94
N GLN A 495 0.07 -6.71 19.75
CA GLN A 495 0.41 -5.86 18.60
C GLN A 495 -0.28 -4.50 18.66
N VAL A 496 -1.39 -4.39 19.41
CA VAL A 496 -2.17 -3.15 19.56
C VAL A 496 -1.95 -2.46 20.91
N LYS A 497 -1.25 -3.09 21.87
CA LYS A 497 -1.13 -2.63 23.27
C LYS A 497 -0.70 -1.16 23.43
N HIS A 498 0.18 -0.66 22.56
CA HIS A 498 0.82 0.65 22.67
C HIS A 498 0.50 1.56 21.49
N ASN A 499 -0.63 1.33 20.82
CA ASN A 499 -0.99 2.13 19.66
C ASN A 499 -1.50 3.52 20.04
N THR A 500 -1.41 4.43 19.09
CA THR A 500 -1.90 5.82 19.21
C THR A 500 -2.88 6.13 18.08
N TRP A 501 -3.58 5.12 17.59
CA TRP A 501 -4.37 5.20 16.37
C TRP A 501 -5.62 6.06 16.59
N PRO A 502 -6.01 6.88 15.60
CA PRO A 502 -7.30 7.55 15.61
C PRO A 502 -8.44 6.54 15.58
N ASP A 503 -9.54 6.85 16.27
CA ASP A 503 -10.78 6.09 16.29
C ASP A 503 -11.95 7.08 16.15
N GLU A 504 -12.60 7.08 14.98
CA GLU A 504 -13.80 7.88 14.71
C GLU A 504 -15.08 7.03 14.84
N GLN A 505 -14.95 5.77 15.27
CA GLN A 505 -16.02 4.78 15.33
C GLN A 505 -16.71 4.59 13.97
N LEU A 506 -15.97 4.68 12.87
CA LEU A 506 -16.49 4.48 11.51
C LEU A 506 -17.08 3.07 11.35
N LEU A 507 -16.47 2.06 11.96
CA LEU A 507 -16.91 0.66 11.86
C LEU A 507 -18.06 0.29 12.81
N LEU A 508 -18.34 1.12 13.83
CA LEU A 508 -19.36 0.88 14.85
C LEU A 508 -20.58 1.81 14.72
N SER A 509 -20.48 2.88 13.93
CA SER A 509 -21.50 3.92 13.86
C SER A 509 -22.68 3.61 12.92
N ALA A 510 -22.53 2.70 11.95
CA ALA A 510 -23.55 2.41 10.95
C ALA A 510 -23.99 0.93 10.97
N LYS A 511 -25.30 0.70 11.13
CA LYS A 511 -25.90 -0.64 10.97
C LYS A 511 -25.92 -1.01 9.49
N ALA A 512 -25.46 -2.22 9.17
CA ALA A 512 -25.58 -2.76 7.81
C ALA A 512 -27.06 -2.93 7.41
N PRO A 513 -27.39 -2.74 6.12
CA PRO A 513 -28.72 -3.03 5.57
C PRO A 513 -29.03 -4.54 5.58
N PHE A 514 -30.26 -4.89 5.20
CA PHE A 514 -30.66 -6.29 5.01
C PHE A 514 -29.95 -6.90 3.79
N GLU A 515 -30.03 -6.24 2.62
CA GLU A 515 -29.24 -6.60 1.44
C GLU A 515 -28.07 -5.61 1.22
N PRO A 516 -26.88 -6.07 0.83
CA PRO A 516 -25.73 -5.18 0.57
C PRO A 516 -26.02 -4.05 -0.44
N GLY A 517 -26.96 -4.28 -1.37
CA GLY A 517 -27.33 -3.30 -2.39
C GLY A 517 -28.26 -2.18 -1.92
N ASP A 518 -28.96 -2.34 -0.79
CA ASP A 518 -30.01 -1.40 -0.36
C ASP A 518 -29.47 0.00 -0.01
N THR A 519 -28.19 0.09 0.33
CA THR A 519 -27.54 1.37 0.66
C THR A 519 -27.06 2.15 -0.57
N MET A 520 -27.12 1.57 -1.78
CA MET A 520 -26.73 2.25 -3.00
C MET A 520 -27.70 3.38 -3.36
N ARG A 521 -27.24 4.62 -3.24
CA ARG A 521 -28.03 5.79 -3.68
C ARG A 521 -27.74 6.09 -5.16
N PRO A 522 -28.76 6.39 -5.99
CA PRO A 522 -28.55 6.74 -7.40
C PRO A 522 -28.12 8.19 -7.63
N ASP A 523 -27.96 8.99 -6.57
CA ASP A 523 -27.80 10.45 -6.66
C ASP A 523 -26.60 10.89 -7.50
N HIS A 524 -25.48 10.18 -7.38
CA HIS A 524 -24.25 10.43 -8.13
C HIS A 524 -23.92 9.33 -9.14
N ALA A 525 -24.85 8.40 -9.38
CA ALA A 525 -24.64 7.26 -10.25
C ALA A 525 -24.15 7.73 -11.63
N PRO A 526 -23.05 7.15 -12.14
CA PRO A 526 -22.53 7.47 -13.46
C PRO A 526 -23.58 7.22 -14.55
N ASP A 527 -23.51 7.98 -15.64
CA ASP A 527 -24.15 7.53 -16.88
C ASP A 527 -23.43 6.26 -17.35
N ASP A 528 -24.14 5.33 -18.00
CA ASP A 528 -23.62 4.01 -18.40
C ASP A 528 -22.20 4.05 -18.99
N LYS A 529 -21.98 4.87 -20.03
CA LYS A 529 -20.66 5.08 -20.69
C LYS A 529 -19.50 5.54 -19.79
N TRP A 530 -19.76 5.85 -18.53
CA TRP A 530 -18.82 6.41 -17.56
C TRP A 530 -18.75 5.63 -16.24
N VAL A 531 -19.42 4.48 -16.17
CA VAL A 531 -19.35 3.54 -15.05
C VAL A 531 -17.89 3.25 -14.70
N ALA A 532 -17.58 3.15 -13.40
CA ALA A 532 -16.22 2.97 -12.85
C ALA A 532 -15.24 4.14 -13.08
N VAL A 533 -15.57 5.16 -13.88
CA VAL A 533 -14.63 6.22 -14.29
C VAL A 533 -14.95 7.59 -13.69
N ARG A 534 -16.22 8.03 -13.75
CA ARG A 534 -16.60 9.36 -13.23
C ARG A 534 -17.97 9.39 -12.57
N LEU A 535 -18.16 10.26 -11.59
CA LEU A 535 -19.47 10.47 -10.96
C LEU A 535 -20.35 11.44 -11.77
N LYS A 536 -21.65 11.46 -11.45
CA LYS A 536 -22.61 12.42 -12.02
C LYS A 536 -22.92 13.53 -11.01
N ILE A 537 -22.68 14.78 -11.41
CA ILE A 537 -23.00 15.97 -10.60
C ILE A 537 -24.19 16.70 -11.22
N ARG A 538 -25.36 16.62 -10.58
CA ARG A 538 -26.54 17.40 -10.99
C ARG A 538 -26.30 18.90 -10.75
N ASN A 539 -26.67 19.74 -11.71
CA ASN A 539 -26.48 21.21 -11.66
C ASN A 539 -25.02 21.63 -11.38
N GLU A 540 -24.08 20.96 -12.03
CA GLU A 540 -22.63 21.09 -11.81
C GLU A 540 -22.14 22.55 -11.81
N PHE A 541 -22.54 23.34 -12.81
CA PHE A 541 -22.14 24.74 -12.92
C PHE A 541 -22.55 25.56 -11.68
N SER A 542 -23.80 25.40 -11.23
CA SER A 542 -24.31 26.08 -10.02
C SER A 542 -23.58 25.62 -8.77
N LYS A 543 -23.37 24.31 -8.59
CA LYS A 543 -22.66 23.75 -7.42
C LYS A 543 -21.21 24.24 -7.35
N ARG A 544 -20.48 24.20 -8.48
CA ARG A 544 -19.10 24.67 -8.56
C ARG A 544 -19.00 26.18 -8.34
N MET A 545 -19.92 26.96 -8.89
CA MET A 545 -19.97 28.42 -8.68
C MET A 545 -20.24 28.76 -7.20
N LYS A 546 -21.21 28.09 -6.54
CA LYS A 546 -21.46 28.25 -5.10
C LYS A 546 -20.24 27.86 -4.26
N ALA A 547 -19.55 26.77 -4.61
CA ALA A 547 -18.34 26.35 -3.91
C ALA A 547 -17.20 27.37 -4.09
N TRP A 548 -17.01 27.90 -5.31
CA TRP A 548 -16.03 28.95 -5.60
C TRP A 548 -16.32 30.24 -4.81
N LEU A 549 -17.55 30.76 -4.89
CA LEU A 549 -17.99 31.95 -4.14
C LEU A 549 -17.71 31.79 -2.64
N ARG A 550 -18.08 30.65 -2.05
CA ARG A 550 -17.83 30.36 -0.63
C ARG A 550 -16.33 30.33 -0.29
N ARG A 551 -15.49 29.71 -1.13
CA ARG A 551 -14.03 29.66 -0.91
C ARG A 551 -13.40 31.05 -1.00
N THR A 552 -13.82 31.84 -1.99
CA THR A 552 -13.36 33.22 -2.15
C THR A 552 -13.79 34.08 -0.97
N TRP A 553 -15.04 33.92 -0.50
CA TRP A 553 -15.57 34.63 0.67
C TRP A 553 -14.81 34.27 1.96
N ARG A 554 -14.55 32.98 2.21
CA ARG A 554 -13.72 32.55 3.36
C ARG A 554 -12.30 33.11 3.31
N ARG A 555 -11.66 33.12 2.12
CA ARG A 555 -10.32 33.72 1.95
C ARG A 555 -10.29 35.23 2.15
N MET A 556 -11.39 35.92 1.87
CA MET A 556 -11.48 37.37 2.00
C MET A 556 -11.82 37.82 3.44
N LEU A 557 -12.53 37.02 4.23
CA LEU A 557 -13.06 37.42 5.54
C LEU A 557 -12.40 36.74 6.76
N CYS A 558 -11.75 35.60 6.59
CA CYS A 558 -11.10 34.90 7.69
C CYS A 558 -9.58 34.84 7.45
N ASP A 559 -8.81 35.52 8.29
CA ASP A 559 -7.34 35.44 8.36
C ASP A 559 -6.86 34.14 9.05
N ALA A 560 -7.52 33.02 8.74
CA ALA A 560 -7.32 31.74 9.42
C ALA A 560 -7.22 30.61 8.40
N ASP A 561 -6.00 30.14 8.14
CA ASP A 561 -5.65 28.75 8.44
C ASP A 561 -4.13 28.50 8.35
N LYS A 562 -3.41 28.88 9.41
CA LYS A 562 -2.14 28.23 9.77
C LYS A 562 -2.48 27.02 10.65
N GLY A 563 -2.99 25.96 10.03
CA GLY A 563 -3.34 24.74 10.76
C GLY A 563 -4.45 23.94 10.09
N ALA A 564 -4.30 23.60 8.81
CA ALA A 564 -5.30 22.82 8.10
C ALA A 564 -5.42 21.41 8.72
N GLY A 565 -6.46 21.20 9.54
CA GLY A 565 -6.97 19.86 9.81
C GLY A 565 -7.39 19.15 8.51
N PRO A 566 -7.69 17.85 8.55
CA PRO A 566 -8.21 17.13 7.39
C PRO A 566 -9.42 17.89 6.85
N GLY A 567 -9.33 18.39 5.60
CA GLY A 567 -10.36 19.28 5.07
C GLY A 567 -11.74 18.63 5.14
N ASN A 568 -12.78 19.42 5.47
CA ASN A 568 -14.16 18.93 5.56
C ASN A 568 -14.58 18.20 4.26
N GLY A 569 -15.40 17.15 4.41
CA GLY A 569 -15.91 16.25 3.37
C GLY A 569 -16.64 16.88 2.18
N LEU A 570 -17.51 16.11 1.52
CA LEU A 570 -18.41 16.71 0.52
C LEU A 570 -19.17 17.85 1.18
N HIS A 571 -19.06 19.05 0.61
CA HIS A 571 -19.55 20.31 1.20
C HIS A 571 -21.05 20.35 1.55
N ASP A 572 -21.82 19.32 1.18
CA ASP A 572 -23.26 19.20 1.35
C ASP A 572 -23.68 17.96 2.18
N TYR A 573 -22.74 17.12 2.66
CA TYR A 573 -23.02 15.91 3.46
C TYR A 573 -22.47 16.05 4.90
N GLY A 574 -23.17 15.49 5.89
CA GLY A 574 -22.68 15.40 7.27
C GLY A 574 -21.56 14.34 7.41
N GLU A 575 -20.76 14.40 8.48
CA GLU A 575 -19.67 13.44 8.75
C GLU A 575 -20.16 11.97 8.77
N GLN A 576 -21.40 11.74 9.21
CA GLN A 576 -22.03 10.41 9.24
C GLN A 576 -22.47 9.88 7.86
N GLU A 577 -22.40 10.68 6.81
CA GLU A 577 -22.79 10.28 5.45
C GLU A 577 -21.60 10.13 4.50
N GLU A 578 -20.36 10.22 5.00
CA GLU A 578 -19.14 10.09 4.19
C GLU A 578 -18.81 8.63 3.81
N MET A 579 -19.29 7.67 4.60
CA MET A 579 -19.06 6.24 4.43
C MET A 579 -20.38 5.48 4.48
N TRP A 580 -20.69 4.70 3.43
CA TRP A 580 -21.81 3.77 3.41
C TRP A 580 -21.34 2.39 3.88
N THR A 581 -22.11 1.77 4.78
CA THR A 581 -21.86 0.39 5.22
C THR A 581 -22.79 -0.55 4.47
N HIS A 582 -22.23 -1.54 3.80
CA HIS A 582 -22.96 -2.60 3.08
C HIS A 582 -23.03 -3.88 3.90
N LEU A 583 -21.93 -4.22 4.58
CA LEU A 583 -21.82 -5.37 5.47
C LEU A 583 -21.02 -4.96 6.70
N SER A 584 -21.46 -5.44 7.87
CA SER A 584 -20.72 -5.36 9.11
C SER A 584 -21.05 -6.57 9.99
N PRO A 585 -20.10 -7.05 10.82
CA PRO A 585 -20.37 -8.05 11.81
C PRO A 585 -21.24 -7.46 12.93
N THR A 586 -21.91 -8.34 13.66
CA THR A 586 -22.63 -8.00 14.89
C THR A 586 -21.64 -7.65 16.01
N GLU A 587 -22.08 -6.85 16.98
CA GLU A 587 -21.26 -6.52 18.16
C GLU A 587 -20.85 -7.78 18.94
N GLU A 588 -21.71 -8.81 18.96
CA GLU A 588 -21.43 -10.10 19.60
C GLU A 588 -20.33 -10.88 18.88
N GLU A 589 -20.33 -10.93 17.55
CA GLU A 589 -19.26 -11.55 16.76
C GLU A 589 -17.92 -10.87 16.99
N VAL A 590 -17.89 -9.54 16.99
CA VAL A 590 -16.68 -8.75 17.27
C VAL A 590 -16.17 -9.03 18.68
N SER A 591 -17.07 -8.98 19.68
CA SER A 591 -16.72 -9.26 21.08
C SER A 591 -16.18 -10.68 21.26
N THR A 592 -16.84 -11.67 20.66
CA THR A 592 -16.44 -13.09 20.68
C THR A 592 -15.05 -13.28 20.08
N HIS A 593 -14.79 -12.64 18.93
CA HIS A 593 -13.47 -12.68 18.29
C HIS A 593 -12.38 -12.06 19.17
N MET A 594 -12.64 -10.88 19.73
CA MET A 594 -11.70 -10.22 20.65
C MET A 594 -11.42 -11.07 21.90
N HIS A 595 -12.45 -11.71 22.47
CA HIS A 595 -12.29 -12.62 23.60
C HIS A 595 -11.46 -13.87 23.23
N LYS A 596 -11.68 -14.44 22.04
CA LYS A 596 -10.90 -15.56 21.50
C LYS A 596 -9.43 -15.17 21.39
N GLN A 597 -9.12 -14.01 20.81
CA GLN A 597 -7.73 -13.55 20.68
C GLN A 597 -7.03 -13.36 22.04
N ARG A 598 -7.73 -12.79 23.03
CA ARG A 598 -7.18 -12.62 24.40
C ARG A 598 -6.88 -13.96 25.08
N ARG A 599 -7.70 -15.00 24.86
CA ARG A 599 -7.49 -16.33 25.47
C ARG A 599 -6.35 -17.11 24.81
N PHE A 600 -6.24 -17.07 23.48
CA PHE A 600 -5.22 -17.83 22.76
C PHE A 600 -3.86 -17.12 22.71
N GLY A 601 -3.81 -15.78 22.76
CA GLY A 601 -2.55 -15.02 22.82
C GLY A 601 -1.79 -15.18 24.15
N GLY A 602 -2.48 -15.51 25.25
CA GLY A 602 -1.85 -15.72 26.56
C GLY A 602 -1.17 -17.08 26.77
N ARG A 603 -1.49 -18.10 25.96
CA ARG A 603 -1.03 -19.49 26.18
C ARG A 603 0.28 -19.84 25.47
N ALA A 604 0.74 -19.04 24.51
CA ALA A 604 1.89 -19.38 23.66
C ALA A 604 3.27 -19.09 24.27
N ARG A 605 3.37 -18.70 25.55
CA ARG A 605 4.67 -18.37 26.20
C ARG A 605 4.92 -19.04 27.56
N GLY A 606 4.07 -19.97 28.00
CA GLY A 606 4.16 -20.57 29.33
C GLY A 606 4.80 -21.96 29.43
N ASP A 607 4.60 -22.83 28.42
CA ASP A 607 4.67 -24.28 28.67
C ASP A 607 5.71 -25.02 27.82
N GLU A 608 6.88 -24.43 27.55
CA GLU A 608 8.00 -25.14 26.87
C GLU A 608 9.31 -25.18 27.67
N GLN A 609 9.31 -24.80 28.96
CA GLN A 609 10.53 -24.81 29.79
C GLN A 609 10.52 -25.67 31.05
N THR A 610 9.51 -26.51 31.30
CA THR A 610 9.49 -27.38 32.51
C THR A 610 9.14 -28.85 32.29
N ALA A 611 9.22 -29.36 31.06
CA ALA A 611 9.09 -30.81 30.80
C ALA A 611 10.43 -31.41 30.35
N GLY A 612 11.40 -31.45 31.27
CA GLY A 612 12.74 -31.94 31.00
C GLY A 612 13.54 -32.18 32.29
N ASN A 613 12.91 -32.78 33.29
CA ASN A 613 13.58 -33.43 34.41
C ASN A 613 12.51 -34.19 35.22
N GLU A 614 12.30 -35.45 34.86
CA GLU A 614 11.93 -36.58 35.73
C GLU A 614 11.51 -37.74 34.80
N GLY A 615 12.33 -38.79 34.76
CA GLY A 615 12.18 -39.97 33.91
C GLY A 615 13.52 -40.63 33.64
#